data_AF-A0A933C2Q6-F1
#
_entry.id   AF-A0A933C2Q6-F1
#
_cell.length_a   1.000
_cell.length_b   1.000
_cell.length_c   1.000
_cell.angle_alpha   90.00
_cell.angle_beta   90.00
_cell.angle_gamma   90.00
#
_symmetry.space_group_name_H-M   'P 1'
#
loop_
_entity.id
_entity.type
_entity.pdbx_description
1 polymer ?
#
loop_
_entity_poly.entity_id
_entity_poly.type
_entity_poly.pdbx_seq_one_letter_code
_entity_poly.pdbx_strand_id
1 'polypeptide(L)'
;MNLLLAFVITGSLVTWIPQSTPGDNPPTVRQDDKENVAFRWGFGAVTGKDKKFVPITRDTVLASGDEIKMVVELKRECYVYVIHHSPNGEVSLLFPEDVRQFAGDYKVGKNYYIPKGRGWFELDKNTGRETFYLLASAQRLVELEVLVGEYSAASKESKPEAAKKILAEIRDVKRKFRTFTTLAERPVTIGGNIRGVDETEGTKRPDVASIATEISASNFYSKTFTIDHK
;
A
#
# COMPACT_ATOMS: atom_id res chain seq x y z
N MET A 1 -70.01 -18.78 -54.66
CA MET A 1 -69.61 -19.52 -55.88
C MET A 1 -68.11 -19.37 -56.02
N ASN A 2 -67.35 -20.49 -55.89
CA ASN A 2 -66.01 -20.85 -56.41
C ASN A 2 -64.90 -19.78 -56.55
N LEU A 3 -63.61 -20.02 -56.32
CA LEU A 3 -62.80 -21.25 -56.24
C LEU A 3 -61.41 -20.89 -55.63
N LEU A 4 -60.74 -21.90 -55.08
CA LEU A 4 -59.31 -21.94 -54.74
C LEU A 4 -58.39 -21.51 -55.91
N LEU A 5 -57.19 -21.00 -55.57
CA LEU A 5 -55.95 -21.57 -56.10
C LEU A 5 -54.73 -21.27 -55.20
N ALA A 6 -53.96 -22.33 -54.95
CA ALA A 6 -52.75 -22.38 -54.15
C ALA A 6 -51.51 -21.93 -54.96
N PHE A 7 -50.49 -21.39 -54.27
CA PHE A 7 -49.12 -21.39 -54.77
C PHE A 7 -48.13 -21.75 -53.66
N VAL A 8 -47.12 -22.50 -54.10
CA VAL A 8 -46.15 -23.30 -53.36
C VAL A 8 -44.93 -22.47 -52.93
N ILE A 9 -44.35 -22.89 -51.80
CA ILE A 9 -43.14 -22.39 -51.12
C ILE A 9 -41.88 -22.52 -51.99
N THR A 10 -40.99 -21.53 -51.94
CA THR A 10 -39.53 -21.70 -51.71
C THR A 10 -38.86 -20.32 -51.60
N GLY A 11 -38.52 -19.91 -50.38
CA GLY A 11 -37.78 -18.67 -50.12
C GLY A 11 -36.66 -18.96 -49.13
N SER A 12 -35.43 -19.07 -49.64
CA SER A 12 -34.21 -19.25 -48.87
C SER A 12 -34.01 -18.12 -47.86
N LEU A 13 -33.78 -18.48 -46.60
CA LEU A 13 -33.33 -17.55 -45.55
C LEU A 13 -31.91 -17.08 -45.88
N VAL A 14 -31.79 -15.90 -46.46
CA VAL A 14 -30.51 -15.17 -46.53
C VAL A 14 -30.35 -14.44 -45.20
N THR A 15 -29.49 -14.95 -44.33
CA THR A 15 -29.09 -14.27 -43.10
C THR A 15 -28.20 -13.09 -43.46
N TRP A 16 -28.68 -11.88 -43.17
CA TRP A 16 -27.91 -10.65 -43.29
C TRP A 16 -26.84 -10.60 -42.19
N ILE A 17 -25.57 -10.65 -42.59
CA ILE A 17 -24.41 -10.43 -41.70
C ILE A 17 -24.03 -8.95 -41.85
N PRO A 18 -24.07 -8.11 -40.80
CA PRO A 18 -23.55 -6.76 -40.89
C PRO A 18 -22.04 -6.78 -41.11
N GLN A 19 -21.59 -6.11 -42.17
CA GLN A 19 -20.16 -5.89 -42.44
C GLN A 19 -19.56 -4.99 -41.35
N SER A 20 -18.58 -5.51 -40.62
CA SER A 20 -17.72 -4.72 -39.75
C SER A 20 -16.80 -3.83 -40.59
N THR A 21 -16.81 -2.52 -40.31
CA THR A 21 -15.90 -1.55 -40.90
C THR A 21 -14.47 -1.79 -40.40
N PRO A 22 -13.45 -1.84 -41.28
CA PRO A 22 -12.05 -1.90 -40.85
C PRO A 22 -11.62 -0.53 -40.32
N GLY A 23 -11.57 -0.36 -39.01
CA GLY A 23 -11.13 0.89 -38.38
C GLY A 23 -11.28 0.96 -36.86
N ASP A 24 -12.22 0.24 -36.27
CA ASP A 24 -12.39 0.23 -34.82
C ASP A 24 -11.61 -0.91 -34.18
N ASN A 25 -10.31 -0.68 -33.97
CA ASN A 25 -9.65 -1.38 -32.87
C ASN A 25 -10.29 -0.85 -31.58
N PRO A 26 -10.87 -1.71 -30.71
CA PRO A 26 -11.26 -1.27 -29.38
C PRO A 26 -10.03 -0.64 -28.72
N PRO A 27 -10.17 0.45 -27.94
CA PRO A 27 -9.02 1.06 -27.29
C PRO A 27 -8.33 -0.04 -26.50
N THR A 28 -7.10 -0.35 -26.90
CA THR A 28 -6.21 -1.20 -26.14
C THR A 28 -6.01 -0.44 -24.83
N VAL A 29 -6.77 -0.80 -23.79
CA VAL A 29 -6.53 -0.31 -22.44
C VAL A 29 -5.07 -0.62 -22.18
N ARG A 30 -4.24 0.43 -22.14
CA ARG A 30 -2.81 0.25 -21.95
C ARG A 30 -2.67 -0.45 -20.61
N GLN A 31 -1.78 -1.43 -20.53
CA GLN A 31 -1.52 -2.16 -19.29
C GLN A 31 -1.19 -1.19 -18.13
N ASP A 32 -0.66 0.00 -18.47
CA ASP A 32 -0.46 1.17 -17.61
C ASP A 32 -1.70 1.74 -16.92
N ASP A 33 -2.90 1.60 -17.49
CA ASP A 33 -4.14 2.14 -16.91
C ASP A 33 -4.71 1.21 -15.81
N LYS A 34 -4.23 -0.04 -15.74
CA LYS A 34 -4.59 -0.96 -14.67
C LYS A 34 -3.73 -0.75 -13.42
N GLU A 35 -2.48 -0.31 -13.52
CA GLU A 35 -1.57 -0.12 -12.38
C GLU A 35 -1.49 1.36 -11.98
N ASN A 36 -2.58 1.88 -11.42
CA ASN A 36 -2.70 3.26 -10.95
C ASN A 36 -2.18 3.49 -9.51
N VAL A 37 -1.67 2.45 -8.85
CA VAL A 37 -0.92 2.57 -7.59
C VAL A 37 0.52 2.14 -7.86
N ALA A 38 1.48 3.05 -7.71
CA ALA A 38 2.91 2.72 -7.82
C ALA A 38 3.77 3.57 -6.86
N PHE A 39 4.60 2.93 -6.06
CA PHE A 39 5.47 3.57 -5.07
C PHE A 39 6.64 2.65 -4.69
N ARG A 40 7.70 3.20 -4.11
CA ARG A 40 8.75 2.42 -3.44
C ARG A 40 8.56 2.45 -1.93
N TRP A 41 8.84 1.31 -1.31
CA TRP A 41 8.72 1.10 0.13
C TRP A 41 10.00 0.49 0.68
N GLY A 42 10.57 1.12 1.70
CA GLY A 42 11.62 0.53 2.53
C GLY A 42 11.21 0.51 4.00
N PHE A 43 11.54 -0.56 4.70
CA PHE A 43 11.33 -0.70 6.15
C PHE A 43 12.51 -1.47 6.72
N GLY A 44 13.29 -0.82 7.57
CA GLY A 44 14.50 -1.40 8.16
C GLY A 44 14.67 -1.02 9.62
N ALA A 45 15.55 -1.76 10.29
CA ALA A 45 15.91 -1.56 11.68
C ALA A 45 17.43 -1.51 11.86
N VAL A 46 17.87 -0.79 12.88
CA VAL A 46 19.21 -0.84 13.44
C VAL A 46 19.12 -1.59 14.77
N THR A 47 19.79 -2.72 14.85
CA THR A 47 19.64 -3.67 15.97
C THR A 47 20.90 -3.82 16.79
N GLY A 48 20.73 -3.96 18.11
CA GLY A 48 21.80 -4.31 19.04
C GLY A 48 22.89 -3.23 19.17
N LYS A 49 23.90 -3.53 19.99
CA LYS A 49 24.99 -2.59 20.32
C LYS A 49 25.86 -2.24 19.12
N ASP A 50 26.04 -3.19 18.21
CA ASP A 50 26.87 -3.04 17.01
C ASP A 50 26.14 -2.29 15.88
N LYS A 51 24.91 -1.82 16.13
CA LYS A 51 24.09 -1.04 15.19
C LYS A 51 23.96 -1.70 13.82
N LYS A 52 23.67 -3.00 13.81
CA LYS A 52 23.50 -3.76 12.57
C LYS A 52 22.22 -3.33 11.86
N PHE A 53 22.33 -2.95 10.59
CA PHE A 53 21.17 -2.65 9.75
C PHE A 53 20.55 -3.94 9.18
N VAL A 54 19.24 -4.10 9.34
CA VAL A 54 18.48 -5.24 8.81
C VAL A 54 17.15 -4.79 8.18
N PRO A 55 16.71 -5.40 7.07
CA PRO A 55 15.36 -5.17 6.55
C PRO A 55 14.31 -5.80 7.46
N ILE A 56 13.16 -5.12 7.62
CA ILE A 56 12.01 -5.64 8.38
C ILE A 56 11.14 -6.53 7.50
N THR A 57 10.83 -7.72 8.01
CA THR A 57 9.97 -8.71 7.34
C THR A 57 8.80 -9.10 8.24
N ARG A 58 8.01 -10.13 7.90
CA ARG A 58 6.76 -10.43 8.61
C ARG A 58 6.94 -10.94 10.04
N ASP A 59 8.12 -11.40 10.42
CA ASP A 59 8.39 -12.07 11.70
C ASP A 59 9.72 -11.59 12.32
N THR A 60 10.08 -10.32 12.09
CA THR A 60 11.31 -9.78 12.68
C THR A 60 11.15 -9.66 14.20
N VAL A 61 12.13 -10.17 14.94
CA VAL A 61 12.24 -9.98 16.39
C VAL A 61 13.15 -8.79 16.64
N LEU A 62 12.70 -7.82 17.43
CA LEU A 62 13.50 -6.66 17.83
C LEU A 62 13.49 -6.52 19.35
N ALA A 63 14.56 -5.96 19.91
CA ALA A 63 14.66 -5.67 21.33
C ALA A 63 14.28 -4.21 21.62
N SER A 64 13.88 -3.95 22.86
CA SER A 64 13.79 -2.58 23.39
C SER A 64 15.11 -1.82 23.16
N GLY A 65 15.02 -0.60 22.64
CA GLY A 65 16.17 0.21 22.21
C GLY A 65 16.63 0.01 20.77
N ASP A 66 16.13 -1.02 20.06
CA ASP A 66 16.33 -1.11 18.61
C ASP A 66 15.58 0.02 17.91
N GLU A 67 16.16 0.53 16.82
CA GLU A 67 15.63 1.68 16.09
C GLU A 67 15.02 1.22 14.76
N ILE A 68 13.84 1.69 14.39
CA ILE A 68 13.21 1.43 13.09
C ILE A 68 13.05 2.69 12.24
N LYS A 69 13.10 2.52 10.92
CA LYS A 69 12.86 3.59 9.96
C LYS A 69 12.21 3.06 8.71
N MET A 70 11.37 3.89 8.09
CA MET A 70 10.69 3.58 6.85
C MET A 70 10.92 4.69 5.83
N VAL A 71 10.68 4.37 4.55
CA VAL A 71 10.61 5.34 3.47
C VAL A 71 9.51 4.98 2.49
N VAL A 72 8.79 6.01 2.05
CA VAL A 72 7.85 5.95 0.94
C VAL A 72 8.35 6.89 -0.15
N GLU A 73 8.39 6.44 -1.40
CA GLU A 73 8.65 7.29 -2.57
C GLU A 73 7.55 7.03 -3.61
N LEU A 74 6.73 8.02 -3.92
CA LEU A 74 5.66 7.83 -4.89
C LEU A 74 6.23 7.75 -6.32
N LYS A 75 5.79 6.76 -7.10
CA LYS A 75 6.11 6.63 -8.53
C LYS A 75 4.96 7.09 -9.43
N ARG A 76 3.74 7.04 -8.91
CA ARG A 76 2.52 7.62 -9.49
C ARG A 76 1.74 8.35 -8.41
N GLU A 77 0.78 9.18 -8.82
CA GLU A 77 -0.15 9.81 -7.89
C GLU A 77 -1.06 8.73 -7.28
N CYS A 78 -0.83 8.42 -6.02
CA CYS A 78 -1.66 7.53 -5.21
C CYS A 78 -1.50 7.93 -3.74
N TYR A 79 -2.37 7.42 -2.87
CA TYR A 79 -2.41 7.74 -1.45
C TYR A 79 -1.87 6.58 -0.64
N VAL A 80 -0.76 6.80 0.07
CA VAL A 80 -0.09 5.80 0.92
C VAL A 80 -0.33 6.13 2.38
N TYR A 81 -0.71 5.12 3.15
CA TYR A 81 -0.93 5.18 4.58
C TYR A 81 -0.04 4.15 5.29
N VAL A 82 0.65 4.58 6.35
CA VAL A 82 1.38 3.71 7.27
C VAL A 82 0.76 3.91 8.64
N ILE A 83 0.08 2.88 9.14
CA ILE A 83 -0.58 2.90 10.44
C ILE A 83 0.12 1.88 11.34
N HIS A 84 0.43 2.28 12.56
CA HIS A 84 1.01 1.44 13.57
C HIS A 84 -0.02 1.14 14.66
N HIS A 85 -0.07 -0.11 15.10
CA HIS A 85 -0.88 -0.60 16.21
C HIS A 85 0.05 -1.29 17.19
N SER A 86 0.13 -0.70 18.38
CA SER A 86 1.07 -1.07 19.42
C SER A 86 0.55 -2.20 20.33
N PRO A 87 1.41 -2.85 21.13
CA PRO A 87 1.03 -3.90 22.06
C PRO A 87 -0.04 -3.48 23.08
N ASN A 88 -0.08 -2.19 23.45
CA ASN A 88 -1.02 -1.66 24.42
C ASN A 88 -2.41 -1.33 23.82
N GLY A 89 -2.59 -1.51 22.51
CA GLY A 89 -3.83 -1.21 21.79
C GLY A 89 -3.94 0.20 21.23
N GLU A 90 -2.90 1.03 21.36
CA GLU A 90 -2.85 2.36 20.74
C GLU A 90 -2.57 2.26 19.25
N VAL A 91 -3.17 3.18 18.48
CA VAL A 91 -3.03 3.29 17.04
C VAL A 91 -2.40 4.63 16.70
N SER A 92 -1.47 4.67 15.75
CA SER A 92 -0.87 5.90 15.27
C SER A 92 -0.78 5.92 13.74
N LEU A 93 -1.07 7.08 13.13
CA LEU A 93 -0.80 7.32 11.72
C LEU A 93 0.65 7.82 11.60
N LEU A 94 1.53 6.98 11.07
CA LEU A 94 2.94 7.30 10.87
C LEU A 94 3.19 7.97 9.52
N PHE A 95 2.36 7.67 8.52
CA PHE A 95 2.39 8.34 7.22
C PHE A 95 1.00 8.39 6.58
N PRO A 96 0.61 9.52 5.95
CA PRO A 96 1.26 10.82 6.10
C PRO A 96 1.26 11.26 7.57
N GLU A 97 2.14 12.18 7.98
CA GLU A 97 2.12 12.67 9.38
C GLU A 97 0.78 13.35 9.72
N ASP A 98 0.15 13.93 8.72
CA ASP A 98 -1.20 14.49 8.78
C ASP A 98 -1.87 14.27 7.42
N VAL A 99 -3.13 13.88 7.40
CA VAL A 99 -3.89 13.64 6.16
C VAL A 99 -4.01 14.88 5.27
N ARG A 100 -3.86 16.09 5.84
CA ARG A 100 -3.77 17.36 5.11
C ARG A 100 -2.52 17.47 4.25
N GLN A 101 -1.47 16.66 4.52
CA GLN A 101 -0.26 16.59 3.71
C GLN A 101 -0.58 16.28 2.24
N PHE A 102 -1.63 15.51 1.97
CA PHE A 102 -2.07 15.18 0.60
C PHE A 102 -2.42 16.41 -0.25
N ALA A 103 -2.84 17.52 0.36
CA ALA A 103 -3.12 18.77 -0.36
C ALA A 103 -1.90 19.71 -0.48
N GLY A 104 -0.75 19.32 0.10
CA GLY A 104 0.42 20.18 0.24
C GLY A 104 1.65 19.64 -0.48
N ASP A 105 2.67 19.23 0.28
CA ASP A 105 3.99 18.84 -0.22
C ASP A 105 4.10 17.37 -0.64
N TYR A 106 2.94 16.72 -0.86
CA TYR A 106 2.78 15.34 -1.30
C TYR A 106 2.89 15.22 -2.83
N LYS A 107 4.09 14.85 -3.29
CA LYS A 107 4.51 14.81 -4.69
C LYS A 107 5.19 13.49 -5.07
N VAL A 108 5.05 13.12 -6.34
CA VAL A 108 5.78 12.04 -7.01
C VAL A 108 7.28 12.30 -7.02
N GLY A 109 8.08 11.24 -6.85
CA GLY A 109 9.56 11.29 -6.88
C GLY A 109 10.23 11.83 -5.61
N LYS A 110 9.47 12.19 -4.58
CA LYS A 110 10.00 12.63 -3.28
C LYS A 110 10.08 11.46 -2.31
N ASN A 111 11.21 11.33 -1.62
CA ASN A 111 11.38 10.40 -0.50
C ASN A 111 10.75 11.00 0.77
N TYR A 112 9.77 10.29 1.33
CA TYR A 112 9.21 10.55 2.64
C TYR A 112 9.79 9.57 3.64
N TYR A 113 10.77 10.03 4.42
CA TYR A 113 11.31 9.27 5.54
C TYR A 113 10.36 9.33 6.74
N ILE A 114 10.22 8.21 7.43
CA ILE A 114 9.32 8.04 8.57
C ILE A 114 10.14 7.41 9.71
N PRO A 115 10.39 8.12 10.83
CA PRO A 115 10.02 9.53 11.06
C PRO A 115 10.78 10.50 10.14
N LYS A 116 10.26 11.72 9.97
CA LYS A 116 10.88 12.74 9.12
C LYS A 116 12.31 13.09 9.58
N GLY A 117 13.13 13.48 8.60
CA GLY A 117 14.51 13.89 8.83
C GLY A 117 15.44 12.71 9.12
N ARG A 118 16.45 12.94 9.97
CA ARG A 118 17.50 11.95 10.26
C ARG A 118 17.17 10.99 11.42
N GLY A 119 16.09 11.26 12.15
CA GLY A 119 15.64 10.45 13.29
C GLY A 119 15.17 9.05 12.91
N TRP A 120 15.05 8.20 13.92
CA TRP A 120 14.52 6.84 13.86
C TRP A 120 13.54 6.67 15.03
N PHE A 121 12.57 5.77 14.92
CA PHE A 121 11.74 5.41 16.07
C PHE A 121 12.50 4.38 16.90
N GLU A 122 12.73 4.67 18.17
CA GLU A 122 13.29 3.72 19.12
C GLU A 122 12.15 2.91 19.75
N LEU A 123 12.27 1.58 19.76
CA LEU A 123 11.33 0.73 20.47
C LEU A 123 11.50 0.93 21.97
N ASP A 124 10.40 1.26 22.65
CA ASP A 124 10.41 1.53 24.08
C ASP A 124 10.42 0.23 24.90
N LYS A 125 10.05 0.31 26.19
CA LYS A 125 9.99 -0.86 27.09
C LYS A 125 8.63 -1.59 27.07
N ASN A 126 7.66 -1.12 26.29
CA ASN A 126 6.35 -1.72 26.15
C ASN A 126 6.44 -2.86 25.12
N THR A 127 6.93 -4.01 25.58
CA THR A 127 7.14 -5.18 24.73
C THR A 127 5.83 -5.83 24.30
N GLY A 128 5.89 -6.59 23.21
CA GLY A 128 4.77 -7.34 22.66
C GLY A 128 4.71 -7.28 21.14
N ARG A 129 3.52 -7.48 20.59
CA ARG A 129 3.32 -7.51 19.14
C ARG A 129 3.09 -6.11 18.58
N GLU A 130 4.08 -5.61 17.86
CA GLU A 130 4.01 -4.37 17.10
C GLU A 130 3.48 -4.65 15.69
N THR A 131 2.40 -3.99 15.27
CA THR A 131 1.77 -4.25 13.96
C THR A 131 1.75 -3.00 13.10
N PHE A 132 2.26 -3.10 11.87
CA PHE A 132 2.26 -2.00 10.89
C PHE A 132 1.42 -2.38 9.68
N TYR A 133 0.48 -1.51 9.33
CA TYR A 133 -0.35 -1.60 8.15
C TYR A 133 0.14 -0.61 7.11
N LEU A 134 0.71 -1.13 6.02
CA LEU A 134 1.00 -0.37 4.81
C LEU A 134 -0.19 -0.52 3.86
N LEU A 135 -0.85 0.58 3.57
CA LEU A 135 -1.95 0.66 2.61
C LEU A 135 -1.56 1.65 1.51
N ALA A 136 -1.91 1.35 0.27
CA ALA A 136 -1.83 2.33 -0.81
C ALA A 136 -3.09 2.22 -1.67
N SER A 137 -3.65 3.34 -2.11
CA SER A 137 -4.84 3.37 -2.94
C SER A 137 -4.79 4.47 -3.99
N ALA A 138 -5.41 4.23 -5.14
CA ALA A 138 -5.56 5.24 -6.18
C ALA A 138 -6.47 6.41 -5.74
N GLN A 139 -7.33 6.19 -4.75
CA GLN A 139 -8.22 7.20 -4.18
C GLN A 139 -8.02 7.32 -2.67
N ARG A 140 -8.40 8.46 -2.09
CA ARG A 140 -8.33 8.67 -0.64
C ARG A 140 -9.25 7.68 0.08
N LEU A 141 -8.76 7.15 1.19
CA LEU A 141 -9.54 6.31 2.11
C LEU A 141 -10.23 7.24 3.13
N VAL A 142 -11.24 8.00 2.67
CA VAL A 142 -11.83 9.11 3.44
C VAL A 142 -12.38 8.66 4.79
N GLU A 143 -13.05 7.51 4.84
CA GLU A 143 -13.57 6.94 6.08
C GLU A 143 -12.45 6.61 7.08
N LEU A 144 -11.36 6.02 6.60
CA LEU A 144 -10.18 5.75 7.42
C LEU A 144 -9.56 7.04 7.97
N GLU A 145 -9.45 8.08 7.13
CA GLU A 145 -8.92 9.39 7.52
C GLU A 145 -9.76 10.06 8.61
N VAL A 146 -11.10 9.99 8.48
CA VAL A 146 -12.03 10.50 9.50
C VAL A 146 -11.83 9.77 10.82
N LEU A 147 -11.78 8.42 10.81
CA LEU A 147 -11.59 7.62 12.01
C LEU A 147 -10.25 7.89 12.70
N VAL A 148 -9.17 8.12 11.94
CA VAL A 148 -7.87 8.54 12.48
C VAL A 148 -7.96 9.92 13.12
N GLY A 149 -8.69 10.86 12.51
CA GLY A 149 -8.96 12.18 13.09
C GLY A 149 -9.75 12.09 14.40
N GLU A 150 -10.80 11.28 14.44
CA GLU A 150 -11.60 11.01 15.64
C GLU A 150 -10.76 10.40 16.76
N TYR A 151 -9.93 9.41 16.46
CA TYR A 151 -9.02 8.80 17.44
C TYR A 151 -8.03 9.80 18.03
N SER A 152 -7.50 10.70 17.19
CA SER A 152 -6.57 11.75 17.62
C SER A 152 -7.23 12.76 18.56
N ALA A 153 -8.52 13.05 18.34
CA ALA A 153 -9.32 13.95 19.18
C ALA A 153 -9.96 13.27 20.41
N ALA A 154 -9.95 11.93 20.47
CA ALA A 154 -10.61 11.17 21.53
C ALA A 154 -9.89 11.28 22.89
N SER A 155 -10.69 11.25 23.97
CA SER A 155 -10.15 11.11 25.33
C SER A 155 -9.50 9.75 25.54
N LYS A 156 -8.65 9.62 26.57
CA LYS A 156 -7.95 8.37 26.90
C LYS A 156 -8.92 7.19 27.08
N GLU A 157 -10.09 7.44 27.64
CA GLU A 157 -11.14 6.43 27.90
C GLU A 157 -11.83 5.97 26.61
N SER A 158 -11.93 6.85 25.61
CA SER A 158 -12.60 6.59 24.34
C SER A 158 -11.67 6.03 23.26
N LYS A 159 -10.35 6.23 23.41
CA LYS A 159 -9.32 5.76 22.48
C LYS A 159 -9.39 4.26 22.16
N PRO A 160 -9.61 3.34 23.12
CA PRO A 160 -9.70 1.91 22.79
C PRO A 160 -10.82 1.58 21.80
N GLU A 161 -11.98 2.24 21.93
CA GLU A 161 -13.09 2.01 21.01
C GLU A 161 -12.84 2.66 19.64
N ALA A 162 -12.26 3.87 19.60
CA ALA A 162 -11.86 4.51 18.35
C ALA A 162 -10.78 3.69 17.61
N ALA A 163 -9.81 3.10 18.32
CA ALA A 163 -8.80 2.20 17.75
C ALA A 163 -9.45 0.98 17.07
N LYS A 164 -10.43 0.34 17.71
CA LYS A 164 -11.15 -0.79 17.12
C LYS A 164 -11.85 -0.40 15.81
N LYS A 165 -12.45 0.79 15.73
CA LYS A 165 -13.08 1.28 14.51
C LYS A 165 -12.07 1.43 13.38
N ILE A 166 -10.88 1.99 13.65
CA ILE A 166 -9.80 2.09 12.65
C ILE A 166 -9.38 0.69 12.17
N LEU A 167 -9.16 -0.25 13.09
CA LEU A 167 -8.75 -1.62 12.74
C LEU A 167 -9.83 -2.37 11.96
N ALA A 168 -11.11 -2.12 12.25
CA ALA A 168 -12.24 -2.63 11.49
C ALA A 168 -12.25 -2.05 10.07
N GLU A 169 -12.08 -0.74 9.93
CA GLU A 169 -12.02 -0.08 8.61
C GLU A 169 -10.86 -0.59 7.77
N ILE A 170 -9.66 -0.75 8.34
CA ILE A 170 -8.52 -1.36 7.63
C ILE A 170 -8.87 -2.75 7.10
N ARG A 171 -9.59 -3.56 7.90
CA ARG A 171 -10.04 -4.90 7.50
C ARG A 171 -11.07 -4.84 6.37
N ASP A 172 -11.99 -3.90 6.45
CA ASP A 172 -13.09 -3.74 5.50
C ASP A 172 -12.59 -3.23 4.14
N VAL A 173 -11.70 -2.24 4.14
CA VAL A 173 -10.98 -1.78 2.93
C VAL A 173 -10.24 -2.94 2.28
N LYS A 174 -9.44 -3.70 3.06
CA LYS A 174 -8.73 -4.88 2.54
C LYS A 174 -9.68 -5.90 1.90
N ARG A 175 -10.83 -6.16 2.54
CA ARG A 175 -11.84 -7.08 2.01
C ARG A 175 -12.45 -6.57 0.71
N LYS A 176 -12.82 -5.28 0.66
CA LYS A 176 -13.39 -4.64 -0.53
C LYS A 176 -12.48 -4.82 -1.74
N PHE A 177 -11.19 -4.53 -1.61
CA PHE A 177 -10.25 -4.58 -2.74
C PHE A 177 -9.71 -5.97 -3.10
N ARG A 178 -9.78 -6.95 -2.18
CA ARG A 178 -9.51 -8.37 -2.51
C ARG A 178 -10.45 -8.91 -3.58
N THR A 179 -11.71 -8.48 -3.56
CA THR A 179 -12.71 -8.90 -4.56
C THR A 179 -12.41 -8.36 -5.97
N PHE A 180 -11.54 -7.34 -6.10
CA PHE A 180 -11.26 -6.66 -7.37
C PHE A 180 -9.89 -6.95 -7.99
N THR A 181 -9.01 -7.73 -7.35
CA THR A 181 -7.60 -7.83 -7.78
C THR A 181 -7.23 -9.23 -8.28
N THR A 182 -7.06 -9.37 -9.60
CA THR A 182 -6.18 -10.40 -10.19
C THR A 182 -4.74 -9.91 -9.99
N LEU A 183 -4.01 -10.55 -9.09
CA LEU A 183 -2.76 -10.04 -8.51
C LEU A 183 -1.58 -10.32 -9.44
N ALA A 184 -0.91 -9.28 -9.95
CA ALA A 184 0.46 -9.36 -10.46
C ALA A 184 1.35 -8.48 -9.58
N GLU A 185 1.60 -8.89 -8.34
CA GLU A 185 2.68 -8.32 -7.55
C GLU A 185 4.01 -8.75 -8.19
N ARG A 186 4.69 -7.84 -8.90
CA ARG A 186 6.08 -8.05 -9.29
C ARG A 186 6.96 -7.18 -8.38
N PRO A 187 7.45 -7.70 -7.25
CA PRO A 187 8.56 -7.03 -6.58
C PRO A 187 9.72 -7.01 -7.57
N VAL A 188 9.98 -5.86 -8.17
CA VAL A 188 11.21 -5.68 -8.95
C VAL A 188 12.30 -5.46 -7.93
N THR A 189 13.00 -6.54 -7.58
CA THR A 189 14.26 -6.44 -6.87
C THR A 189 15.21 -5.72 -7.82
N ILE A 190 15.43 -4.42 -7.61
CA ILE A 190 16.61 -3.76 -8.16
C ILE A 190 17.78 -4.41 -7.41
N GLY A 191 18.32 -5.46 -8.01
CA GLY A 191 19.40 -6.28 -7.48
C GLY A 191 20.67 -5.46 -7.32
N GLY A 192 20.76 -4.68 -6.26
CA GLY A 192 22.00 -4.26 -5.67
C GLY A 192 22.40 -5.33 -4.68
N ASN A 193 23.52 -5.99 -4.94
CA ASN A 193 24.22 -6.77 -3.93
C ASN A 193 24.41 -5.84 -2.72
N ILE A 194 23.64 -6.02 -1.64
CA ILE A 194 23.91 -5.39 -0.34
C ILE A 194 25.18 -6.06 0.20
N ARG A 195 26.30 -5.76 -0.46
CA ARG A 195 27.64 -5.98 0.10
C ARG A 195 27.67 -5.17 1.38
N GLY A 196 28.19 -5.82 2.42
CA GLY A 196 28.31 -5.27 3.76
C GLY A 196 28.68 -3.79 3.69
N VAL A 197 27.93 -2.99 4.44
CA VAL A 197 28.25 -1.60 4.70
C VAL A 197 29.74 -1.56 5.04
N ASP A 198 30.53 -0.93 4.18
CA ASP A 198 31.97 -0.81 4.35
C ASP A 198 32.23 -0.34 5.79
N GLU A 199 33.01 -1.12 6.55
CA GLU A 199 33.36 -0.86 7.95
C GLU A 199 34.22 0.42 8.12
N THR A 200 34.31 1.27 7.11
CA THR A 200 35.20 2.44 7.04
C THR A 200 34.51 3.80 7.17
N GLU A 201 33.19 3.89 7.42
CA GLU A 201 32.55 5.16 7.82
C GLU A 201 31.67 5.03 9.07
N GLY A 202 32.30 4.97 10.25
CA GLY A 202 31.64 4.92 11.57
C GLY A 202 30.80 6.15 11.96
N THR A 203 30.31 6.95 11.02
CA THR A 203 29.50 8.16 11.28
C THR A 203 28.24 8.33 10.42
N LYS A 204 28.00 7.51 9.39
CA LYS A 204 26.77 7.61 8.58
C LYS A 204 25.79 6.49 8.95
N ARG A 205 24.64 6.87 9.54
CA ARG A 205 23.52 5.94 9.73
C ARG A 205 23.09 5.37 8.36
N PRO A 206 22.68 4.09 8.29
CA PRO A 206 22.23 3.47 7.04
C PRO A 206 21.05 4.24 6.43
N ASP A 207 21.01 4.33 5.11
CA ASP A 207 19.86 4.87 4.40
C ASP A 207 18.86 3.75 4.06
N VAL A 208 17.66 3.81 4.65
CA VAL A 208 16.59 2.85 4.41
C VAL A 208 16.12 2.84 2.94
N ALA A 209 16.37 3.91 2.17
CA ALA A 209 16.06 3.92 0.73
C ALA A 209 16.87 2.90 -0.08
N SER A 210 18.01 2.44 0.44
CA SER A 210 18.84 1.42 -0.21
C SER A 210 18.18 0.05 -0.29
N ILE A 211 17.24 -0.25 0.62
CA ILE A 211 16.46 -1.51 0.63
C ILE A 211 15.04 -1.32 0.09
N ALA A 212 14.71 -0.13 -0.45
CA ALA A 212 13.36 0.17 -0.87
C ALA A 212 12.99 -0.54 -2.18
N THR A 213 11.94 -1.36 -2.13
CA THR A 213 11.40 -2.12 -3.27
C THR A 213 10.27 -1.37 -3.94
N GLU A 214 10.19 -1.43 -5.28
CA GLU A 214 9.05 -0.91 -6.03
C GLU A 214 7.84 -1.84 -5.90
N ILE A 215 6.68 -1.22 -5.70
CA ILE A 215 5.37 -1.87 -5.55
C ILE A 215 4.44 -1.20 -6.55
N SER A 216 3.82 -2.01 -7.40
CA SER A 216 2.76 -1.61 -8.33
C SER A 216 1.53 -2.48 -8.13
N ALA A 217 0.34 -1.87 -8.20
CA ALA A 217 -0.93 -2.55 -8.02
C ALA A 217 -2.08 -1.83 -8.73
N SER A 218 -3.16 -2.57 -8.97
CA SER A 218 -4.42 -2.02 -9.46
C SER A 218 -5.31 -1.55 -8.33
N ASN A 219 -5.57 -0.25 -8.27
CA ASN A 219 -6.45 0.50 -7.35
C ASN A 219 -6.06 0.47 -5.87
N PHE A 220 -5.49 -0.63 -5.39
CA PHE A 220 -5.19 -0.82 -3.99
C PHE A 220 -4.07 -1.84 -3.76
N TYR A 221 -3.24 -1.54 -2.77
CA TYR A 221 -2.23 -2.43 -2.22
C TYR A 221 -2.34 -2.45 -0.71
N SER A 222 -2.08 -3.60 -0.09
CA SER A 222 -1.89 -3.66 1.35
C SER A 222 -0.89 -4.71 1.78
N LYS A 223 -0.09 -4.39 2.79
CA LYS A 223 0.81 -5.32 3.47
C LYS A 223 0.77 -5.07 4.96
N THR A 224 0.84 -6.16 5.73
CA THR A 224 0.98 -6.10 7.18
C THR A 224 2.35 -6.63 7.55
N PHE A 225 3.04 -5.87 8.40
CA PHE A 225 4.28 -6.25 9.04
C PHE A 225 4.02 -6.41 10.52
N THR A 226 4.63 -7.43 11.10
CA THR A 226 4.52 -7.72 12.51
C THR A 226 5.92 -7.84 13.07
N ILE A 227 6.20 -7.14 14.16
CA ILE A 227 7.46 -7.24 14.88
C ILE A 227 7.15 -7.85 16.24
N ASP A 228 7.89 -8.90 16.58
CA ASP A 228 7.90 -9.48 17.92
C ASP A 228 8.91 -8.68 18.76
N HIS A 229 8.43 -7.69 19.50
CA HIS A 229 9.24 -6.79 20.32
C HIS A 229 9.44 -7.39 21.71
N LYS A 230 10.71 -7.63 22.08
CA LYS A 230 11.14 -8.30 23.32
C LYS A 230 11.94 -7.41 24.27
#